data_AF-A0A7Z2F5R8-F1
#
_entry.id   AF-A0A7Z2F5R8-F1
#
_cell.length_a   1.000
_cell.length_b   1.000
_cell.length_c   1.000
_cell.angle_alpha   90.00
_cell.angle_beta   90.00
_cell.angle_gamma   90.00
#
_symmetry.space_group_name_H-M   'P 1'
#
loop_
_entity.id
_entity.type
_entity.pdbx_description
1 polymer ?
#
loop_
_entity_poly.entity_id
_entity_poly.type
_entity_poly.pdbx_seq_one_letter_code
_entity_poly.pdbx_strand_id
1 'polypeptide(L)'
;MKKAAILIDAGFFMQRVHATHRKHFAEHELTAQCIMKVIWSMVLSHLNGKRQSQERREPLELYRIYFYDCPPLDIQTRLPLPEPGNKTPGRKNFKLEKSYILRTELHEELRKTRKTPIVFILKLIGATH
;
A
#
# COMPACT_ATOMS: atom_id res chain seq x y z
N MET A 1 -19.55 -18.81 12.97
CA MET A 1 -18.69 -17.67 13.30
C MET A 1 -19.05 -16.50 12.40
N LYS A 2 -19.01 -15.26 12.91
CA LYS A 2 -19.23 -14.08 12.06
C LYS A 2 -18.01 -13.89 11.15
N LYS A 3 -18.25 -13.49 9.90
CA LYS A 3 -17.20 -13.26 8.90
C LYS A 3 -16.95 -11.76 8.75
N ALA A 4 -15.70 -11.39 8.49
CA ALA A 4 -15.31 -10.01 8.23
C ALA A 4 -14.61 -9.89 6.87
N ALA A 5 -15.00 -8.88 6.10
CA ALA A 5 -14.21 -8.38 4.98
C ALA A 5 -13.47 -7.12 5.41
N ILE A 6 -12.21 -6.96 4.98
CA ILE A 6 -11.37 -5.82 5.33
C ILE A 6 -11.04 -5.05 4.05
N LEU A 7 -11.32 -3.76 4.03
CA LEU A 7 -10.91 -2.85 2.96
C LEU A 7 -9.71 -2.03 3.45
N ILE A 8 -8.64 -2.03 2.66
CA ILE A 8 -7.43 -1.25 2.90
C ILE A 8 -7.30 -0.22 1.77
N ASP A 9 -7.39 1.06 2.11
CA ASP A 9 -6.96 2.15 1.23
C ASP A 9 -5.43 2.22 1.25
N ALA A 10 -4.80 1.73 0.18
CA ALA A 10 -3.34 1.67 0.08
C ALA A 10 -2.71 3.07 0.01
N GLY A 11 -3.39 4.06 -0.58
CA GLY A 11 -2.90 5.43 -0.66
C GLY A 11 -2.74 6.03 0.72
N PHE A 12 -3.81 6.01 1.52
CA PHE A 12 -3.80 6.48 2.90
C PHE A 12 -2.89 5.64 3.79
N PHE A 13 -2.94 4.31 3.67
CA PHE A 13 -2.12 3.40 4.46
C PHE A 13 -0.63 3.65 4.26
N MET A 14 -0.16 3.76 3.02
CA MET A 14 1.24 4.01 2.71
C MET A 14 1.72 5.38 3.24
N GLN A 15 0.88 6.41 3.17
CA GLN A 15 1.20 7.71 3.78
C GLN A 15 1.47 7.59 5.29
N ARG A 16 0.64 6.81 6.00
CA ARG A 16 0.80 6.57 7.44
C ARG A 16 2.04 5.73 7.76
N VAL A 17 2.28 4.68 6.99
CA VAL A 17 3.49 3.84 7.15
C VAL A 17 4.75 4.69 6.95
N HIS A 18 4.82 5.48 5.87
CA HIS A 18 5.97 6.33 5.61
C HIS A 18 6.15 7.43 6.68
N ALA A 19 5.07 8.03 7.17
CA ALA A 19 5.16 9.03 8.23
C ALA A 19 5.72 8.43 9.53
N THR A 20 5.23 7.25 9.93
CA THR A 20 5.72 6.52 11.11
C THR A 20 7.17 6.06 10.93
N HIS A 21 7.50 5.53 9.74
CA HIS A 21 8.85 5.08 9.41
C HIS A 21 9.86 6.21 9.48
N ARG A 22 9.59 7.36 8.86
CA ARG A 22 10.48 8.53 8.95
C ARG A 22 10.66 9.04 10.38
N LYS A 23 9.64 8.94 11.23
CA LYS A 23 9.68 9.47 12.59
C LYS A 23 10.43 8.54 13.56
N HIS A 24 10.33 7.23 13.38
CA HIS A 24 10.75 6.25 14.39
C HIS A 24 11.78 5.22 13.89
N PHE A 25 11.94 5.07 12.58
CA PHE A 25 12.71 4.00 11.96
C PHE A 25 13.54 4.49 10.76
N ALA A 26 13.91 5.78 10.73
CA ALA A 26 14.58 6.41 9.59
C ALA A 26 15.88 5.69 9.16
N GLU A 27 16.62 5.13 10.12
CA GLU A 27 17.88 4.39 9.90
C GLU A 27 17.67 2.98 9.31
N HIS A 28 16.42 2.50 9.23
CA HIS A 28 16.11 1.16 8.75
C HIS A 28 15.49 1.23 7.37
N GLU A 29 15.84 0.31 6.48
CA GLU A 29 15.19 0.21 5.19
C GLU A 29 13.73 -0.26 5.34
N LEU A 30 12.81 0.45 4.67
CA LEU A 30 11.40 0.06 4.60
C LEU A 30 11.19 -0.83 3.37
N THR A 31 11.04 -2.13 3.60
CA THR A 31 10.82 -3.13 2.53
C THR A 31 9.36 -3.55 2.41
N ALA A 32 9.01 -4.16 1.27
CA ALA A 32 7.67 -4.72 1.05
C ALA A 32 7.28 -5.76 2.12
N GLN A 33 8.23 -6.59 2.57
CA GLN A 33 7.98 -7.60 3.61
C GLN A 33 7.68 -6.96 4.97
N CYS A 34 8.35 -5.86 5.32
CA CYS A 34 8.03 -5.10 6.52
C CYS A 34 6.60 -4.57 6.47
N ILE A 35 6.19 -4.01 5.33
CA ILE A 35 4.83 -3.49 5.13
C ILE A 35 3.79 -4.62 5.22
N MET A 36 4.05 -5.78 4.61
CA MET A 36 3.17 -6.94 4.68
C MET A 36 2.95 -7.42 6.11
N LYS A 37 4.00 -7.44 6.95
CA LYS A 37 3.87 -7.76 8.38
C LYS A 37 2.96 -6.78 9.10
N VAL A 38 3.05 -5.47 8.79
CA VAL A 38 2.18 -4.44 9.36
C VAL A 38 0.72 -4.66 8.93
N ILE A 39 0.47 -4.91 7.63
CA ILE A 39 -0.87 -5.22 7.11
C ILE A 39 -1.48 -6.39 7.87
N TRP A 40 -0.74 -7.50 8.00
CA TRP A 40 -1.22 -8.69 8.67
C TRP A 40 -1.45 -8.49 10.17
N SER A 41 -0.56 -7.76 10.85
CA SER A 41 -0.75 -7.39 12.25
C SER A 41 -2.04 -6.60 12.46
N MET A 42 -2.32 -5.63 11.59
CA MET A 42 -3.56 -4.85 11.64
C MET A 42 -4.80 -5.70 11.33
N VAL A 43 -4.74 -6.58 10.33
CA VAL A 43 -5.83 -7.51 10.00
C VAL A 43 -6.17 -8.39 11.19
N LEU A 44 -5.17 -9.06 11.78
CA LEU A 44 -5.36 -9.92 12.94
C LEU A 44 -5.92 -9.14 14.15
N SER A 45 -5.46 -7.90 14.36
CA SER A 45 -5.99 -7.05 15.42
C SER A 45 -7.48 -6.71 15.24
N HIS A 46 -7.97 -6.58 14.00
CA HIS A 46 -9.39 -6.35 13.73
C HIS A 46 -10.23 -7.62 13.88
N LEU A 47 -9.68 -8.79 13.56
CA LEU A 47 -10.37 -10.08 13.67
C LEU A 47 -10.52 -10.53 15.13
N ASN A 48 -9.49 -10.32 15.94
CA ASN A 48 -9.45 -10.79 17.33
C ASN A 48 -10.03 -9.78 18.35
N GLY A 49 -10.41 -8.59 17.90
CA GLY A 49 -10.88 -7.49 18.76
C GLY A 49 -9.75 -6.84 19.58
N LYS A 50 -9.89 -5.55 19.91
CA LYS A 50 -8.97 -4.87 20.84
C LYS A 50 -9.33 -5.24 22.28
N ARG A 51 -8.31 -5.56 23.10
CA ARG A 51 -8.48 -5.86 24.54
C ARG A 51 -8.98 -4.68 25.39
N GLN A 52 -8.95 -3.44 24.90
CA GLN A 52 -8.91 -2.25 25.78
C GLN A 52 -10.18 -1.40 25.88
N SER A 53 -11.23 -1.58 25.07
CA SER A 53 -12.45 -0.75 25.26
C SER A 53 -13.72 -1.45 24.79
N GLN A 54 -14.53 -1.81 25.78
CA GLN A 54 -15.94 -2.21 25.77
C GLN A 54 -16.34 -3.39 24.86
N GLU A 55 -16.79 -4.45 25.54
CA GLU A 55 -17.29 -5.73 25.05
C GLU A 55 -16.26 -6.56 24.26
N ARG A 56 -15.93 -7.74 24.81
CA ARG A 56 -15.17 -8.76 24.08
C ARG A 56 -15.98 -9.13 22.84
N ARG A 57 -15.67 -8.49 21.71
CA ARG A 57 -16.24 -8.88 20.42
C ARG A 57 -15.76 -10.30 20.12
N GLU A 58 -16.71 -11.18 19.83
CA GLU A 58 -16.43 -12.53 19.37
C GLU A 58 -15.45 -12.52 18.19
N PRO A 59 -14.45 -13.42 18.16
CA PRO A 59 -13.50 -13.51 17.06
C PRO A 59 -14.20 -13.65 15.71
N LEU A 60 -13.72 -12.89 14.72
CA LEU A 60 -14.22 -12.91 13.36
C LEU A 60 -13.36 -13.81 12.48
N GLU A 61 -14.00 -14.54 11.57
CA GLU A 61 -13.32 -15.28 10.52
C GLU A 61 -13.02 -14.32 9.35
N LEU A 62 -11.77 -14.33 8.85
CA LEU A 62 -11.40 -13.52 7.69
C LEU A 62 -12.05 -14.08 6.43
N TYR A 63 -12.93 -13.32 5.80
CA TYR A 63 -13.49 -13.67 4.50
C TYR A 63 -12.57 -13.24 3.36
N ARG A 64 -12.25 -11.94 3.30
CA ARG A 64 -11.53 -11.34 2.16
C ARG A 64 -10.85 -10.05 2.57
N ILE A 65 -9.73 -9.74 1.91
CA ILE A 65 -9.09 -8.42 1.99
C ILE A 65 -9.24 -7.76 0.62
N TYR A 66 -9.74 -6.53 0.62
CA TYR A 66 -9.76 -5.65 -0.54
C TYR A 66 -8.62 -4.65 -0.39
N PHE A 67 -7.59 -4.79 -1.24
CA PHE A 67 -6.49 -3.84 -1.28
C PHE A 67 -6.75 -2.87 -2.42
N TYR A 68 -7.19 -1.66 -2.07
CA TYR A 68 -7.55 -0.63 -3.04
C TYR A 68 -6.34 0.23 -3.33
N ASP A 69 -5.80 0.10 -4.54
CA ASP A 69 -4.60 0.81 -4.97
C ASP A 69 -4.60 1.12 -6.46
N CYS A 70 -3.84 2.16 -6.83
CA CYS A 70 -3.46 2.39 -8.22
C CYS A 70 -2.19 1.60 -8.53
N PRO A 71 -2.07 0.96 -9.71
CA PRO A 71 -0.81 0.37 -10.15
C PRO A 71 0.31 1.41 -10.14
N PRO A 72 1.52 1.02 -9.73
CA PRO A 72 2.71 1.84 -9.92
C PRO A 72 2.87 2.21 -11.40
N LEU A 73 3.17 3.48 -11.68
CA LEU A 73 3.45 3.96 -13.03
C LEU A 73 4.77 3.36 -13.52
N ASP A 74 4.71 2.66 -14.64
CA ASP A 74 5.87 2.06 -15.31
C ASP A 74 6.22 2.82 -16.61
N ILE A 75 6.23 4.16 -16.53
CA ILE A 75 6.43 5.04 -17.69
C ILE A 75 7.45 6.14 -17.40
N GLN A 76 8.02 6.70 -18.46
CA GLN A 76 8.78 7.94 -18.39
C GLN A 76 7.94 9.05 -19.03
N THR A 77 7.69 10.13 -18.30
CA THR A 77 6.89 11.26 -18.78
C THR A 77 7.71 12.53 -18.80
N ARG A 78 7.28 13.50 -19.63
CA ARG A 78 7.80 14.86 -19.56
C ARG A 78 7.20 15.57 -18.35
N LEU A 79 7.99 16.37 -17.65
CA LEU A 79 7.48 17.23 -16.59
C LEU A 79 6.58 18.33 -17.20
N PRO A 80 5.53 18.78 -16.49
CA PRO A 80 4.63 19.80 -17.00
C PRO A 80 5.31 21.16 -17.14
N LEU A 81 6.33 21.43 -16.32
CA LEU A 81 7.07 22.69 -16.29
C LEU A 81 8.59 22.42 -16.30
N PRO A 82 9.39 23.35 -16.85
CA PRO A 82 10.84 23.31 -16.72
C PRO A 82 11.27 23.61 -15.28
N GLU A 83 12.40 23.00 -14.88
CA GLU A 83 13.08 23.38 -13.63
C GLU A 83 13.69 24.78 -13.76
N PRO A 84 13.88 25.52 -12.65
CA PRO A 84 14.53 26.82 -12.67
C PRO A 84 15.90 26.77 -13.35
N GLY A 85 16.11 27.63 -14.35
CA GLY A 85 17.34 27.68 -15.14
C GLY A 85 17.33 26.87 -16.44
N ASN A 86 16.31 26.02 -16.67
CA ASN A 86 16.16 25.24 -17.90
C ASN A 86 15.12 25.86 -18.85
N LYS A 87 15.42 25.88 -20.16
CA LYS A 87 14.47 26.36 -21.19
C LYS A 87 13.42 25.31 -21.58
N THR A 88 13.69 24.04 -21.31
CA THR A 88 12.83 22.92 -21.72
C THR A 88 12.47 22.04 -20.53
N PRO A 89 11.22 21.55 -20.42
CA PRO A 89 10.85 20.59 -19.39
C PRO A 89 11.66 19.30 -19.46
N GLY A 90 12.16 18.89 -18.29
CA GLY A 90 12.87 17.63 -18.10
C GLY A 90 11.95 16.42 -18.22
N ARG A 91 12.52 15.23 -17.98
CA ARG A 91 11.77 13.96 -17.98
C ARG A 91 11.84 13.33 -16.59
N LYS A 92 10.73 12.77 -16.13
CA LYS A 92 10.66 11.97 -14.92
C LYS A 92 10.46 10.50 -15.28
N ASN A 93 11.33 9.64 -14.79
CA ASN A 93 11.22 8.19 -14.97
C ASN A 93 10.62 7.58 -13.70
N PHE A 94 9.34 7.22 -13.73
CA PHE A 94 8.66 6.63 -12.57
C PHE A 94 9.14 5.22 -12.26
N LYS A 95 9.70 4.51 -13.25
CA LYS A 95 10.28 3.17 -13.06
C LYS A 95 11.43 3.14 -12.06
N LEU A 96 12.20 4.24 -12.01
CA LEU A 96 13.39 4.36 -11.16
C LEU A 96 13.09 5.01 -9.80
N GLU A 97 11.85 5.48 -9.58
CA GLU A 97 11.50 6.13 -8.34
C GLU A 97 11.32 5.06 -7.24
N LYS A 98 12.10 5.19 -6.14
CA LYS A 98 12.11 4.22 -5.03
C LYS A 98 10.71 3.93 -4.46
N SER A 99 9.84 4.93 -4.42
CA SER A 99 8.46 4.79 -3.95
C SER A 99 7.63 3.85 -4.84
N TYR A 100 7.82 3.92 -6.16
CA TYR A 100 7.15 3.07 -7.14
C TYR A 100 7.74 1.66 -7.14
N ILE A 101 9.07 1.52 -7.03
CA ILE A 101 9.73 0.22 -6.87
C ILE A 101 9.18 -0.52 -5.64
N LEU A 102 9.17 0.12 -4.48
CA LEU A 102 8.64 -0.46 -3.24
C LEU A 102 7.16 -0.86 -3.37
N ARG A 103 6.37 -0.05 -4.08
CA ARG A 103 4.93 -0.33 -4.29
C ARG A 103 4.71 -1.51 -5.24
N THR A 104 5.54 -1.64 -6.27
CA THR A 104 5.57 -2.81 -7.15
C THR A 104 5.94 -4.07 -6.37
N GLU A 105 7.00 -4.02 -5.56
CA GLU A 105 7.40 -5.13 -4.70
C GLU A 105 6.29 -5.54 -3.72
N LEU A 106 5.60 -4.57 -3.12
CA LEU A 106 4.45 -4.84 -2.24
C LEU A 106 3.30 -5.53 -2.99
N HIS A 107 3.00 -5.11 -4.22
CA HIS A 107 1.97 -5.76 -5.04
C HIS A 107 2.34 -7.21 -5.35
N GLU A 108 3.60 -7.50 -5.64
CA GLU A 108 4.08 -8.86 -5.84
C GLU A 108 3.99 -9.71 -4.57
N GLU A 109 4.36 -9.16 -3.40
CA GLU A 109 4.20 -9.86 -2.12
C GLU A 109 2.72 -10.16 -1.79
N LEU A 110 1.83 -9.21 -2.04
CA LEU A 110 0.39 -9.42 -1.89
C LEU A 110 -0.11 -10.55 -2.81
N ARG A 111 0.36 -10.64 -4.06
CA ARG A 111 0.01 -11.72 -5.01
C ARG A 111 0.47 -13.10 -4.54
N LYS A 112 1.62 -13.21 -3.89
CA LYS A 112 2.13 -14.48 -3.34
C LYS A 112 1.24 -15.07 -2.25
N THR A 113 0.41 -14.25 -1.62
CA THR A 113 -0.39 -14.65 -0.45
C THR A 113 -1.67 -15.40 -0.87
N ARG A 114 -1.48 -16.57 -1.49
CA ARG A 114 -2.48 -17.38 -2.22
C ARG A 114 -3.65 -17.89 -1.35
N LYS A 115 -3.49 -17.91 -0.01
CA LYS A 115 -4.49 -18.45 0.94
C LYS A 115 -5.49 -17.43 1.46
N THR A 116 -5.27 -16.14 1.22
CA THR A 116 -6.29 -15.11 1.42
C THR A 116 -6.72 -14.57 0.07
N PRO A 117 -8.02 -14.52 -0.23
CA PRO A 117 -8.47 -13.78 -1.39
C PRO A 117 -8.15 -12.29 -1.11
N ILE A 118 -7.05 -11.81 -1.70
CA ILE A 118 -6.74 -10.40 -1.79
C ILE A 118 -7.24 -9.99 -3.16
N VAL A 119 -8.28 -9.16 -3.19
CA VAL A 119 -8.77 -8.58 -4.43
C VAL A 119 -8.15 -7.20 -4.57
N PHE A 120 -7.33 -7.04 -5.60
CA PHE A 120 -6.89 -5.72 -6.02
C PHE A 120 -8.05 -5.01 -6.69
N ILE A 121 -8.52 -3.95 -6.05
CA ILE A 121 -9.44 -3.03 -6.71
C ILE A 121 -8.55 -1.98 -7.37
N LEU A 122 -8.14 -2.26 -8.62
CA LEU A 122 -7.46 -1.27 -9.45
C LEU A 122 -8.46 -0.17 -9.78
N LYS A 123 -8.21 1.05 -9.30
CA LYS A 123 -8.77 2.21 -9.99
C LYS A 123 -7.90 2.47 -11.20
N LEU A 124 -8.35 1.98 -12.36
CA LEU A 124 -7.89 2.49 -13.64
C LEU A 124 -8.28 3.97 -13.69
N ILE A 125 -7.39 4.84 -13.22
CA ILE A 125 -7.44 6.24 -13.64
C ILE A 125 -7.10 6.18 -15.12
N GLY A 126 -8.11 6.41 -15.97
CA GLY A 126 -8.01 6.27 -17.42
C GLY A 126 -6.77 6.93 -17.97
N ALA A 127 -5.79 6.11 -18.32
CA ALA A 127 -4.66 6.47 -19.16
C ALA A 127 -4.65 5.46 -20.30
N THR A 128 -5.66 5.57 -21.16
CA THR A 128 -5.56 5.12 -22.55
C THR A 128 -4.57 6.06 -23.24
N HIS A 129 -3.41 5.54 -23.60
CA HIS A 129 -2.54 6.10 -24.62
C HIS A 129 -2.25 5.02 -25.65
#